data_AF-A0A1J5PB77-F1
#
_entry.id   AF-A0A1J5PB77-F1
#
_cell.length_a   1.000
_cell.length_b   1.000
_cell.length_c   1.000
_cell.angle_alpha   90.00
_cell.angle_beta   90.00
_cell.angle_gamma   90.00
#
_symmetry.space_group_name_H-M   'P 1'
#
loop_
_entity.id
_entity.type
_entity.pdbx_description
1 polymer ?
#
loop_
_entity_poly.entity_id
_entity_poly.type
_entity_poly.pdbx_seq_one_letter_code
_entity_poly.pdbx_strand_id
1 'polypeptide(L)' 'MRYVDAGRCALDLRTRDGYQTVYLRNCLIHSGFRHVPDRCTFGVRYRGDIRPVVTRRCLWESGYRIHD' A
#
# COMPACT_ATOMS: atom_id res chain seq x y z
N MET A 1 -18.43 6.37 -4.69
CA MET A 1 -17.02 6.25 -4.24
C MET A 1 -16.95 5.13 -3.21
N ARG A 2 -16.02 4.17 -3.33
CA ARG A 2 -15.86 3.08 -2.35
C ARG A 2 -14.74 3.44 -1.39
N TYR A 3 -15.07 3.55 -0.10
CA TYR A 3 -14.09 3.60 0.98
C TYR A 3 -13.58 2.19 1.19
N VAL A 4 -12.26 2.03 1.25
CA VAL A 4 -11.64 0.74 1.52
C VAL A 4 -10.78 0.90 2.77
N ASP A 5 -11.03 0.04 3.75
CA ASP A 5 -10.24 -0.08 4.97
C ASP A 5 -8.87 -0.63 4.58
N ALA A 6 -7.88 0.26 4.47
CA ALA A 6 -6.51 -0.11 4.22
C ALA A 6 -5.64 -0.08 5.48
N GLY A 7 -6.18 0.36 6.63
CA GLY A 7 -5.45 0.36 7.90
C GLY A 7 -4.92 -1.04 8.23
N ARG A 8 -5.71 -2.08 7.96
CA ARG A 8 -5.27 -3.49 8.11
C ARG A 8 -4.18 -3.93 7.13
N CYS A 9 -4.02 -3.21 6.02
CA CYS A 9 -3.01 -3.49 5.02
C CYS A 9 -1.76 -2.63 5.20
N ALA A 10 -1.77 -1.71 6.17
CA ALA A 10 -0.69 -0.79 6.46
C ALA A 10 0.52 -1.54 7.06
N LEU A 11 1.70 -1.10 6.67
CA LEU A 11 2.97 -1.61 7.12
C LEU A 11 3.92 -0.43 7.23
N ASP A 12 4.49 -0.22 8.41
CA ASP A 12 5.49 0.81 8.61
C ASP A 12 6.87 0.27 8.21
N LEU A 13 7.39 0.81 7.11
CA LEU A 13 8.74 0.53 6.66
C LEU A 13 9.72 1.47 7.32
N ARG A 14 10.75 0.88 7.92
CA ARG A 14 11.91 1.64 8.36
C ARG A 14 12.77 2.00 7.15
N THR A 15 12.88 3.28 6.87
CA THR A 15 13.74 3.88 5.85
C THR A 15 14.90 4.62 6.51
N ARG A 16 15.83 5.15 5.71
CA ARG A 16 16.95 5.96 6.21
C ARG A 16 16.47 7.25 6.88
N ASP A 17 15.34 7.80 6.43
CA ASP A 17 14.78 9.08 6.86
C ASP A 17 13.66 8.94 7.92
N GLY A 18 13.45 7.73 8.45
CA GLY A 18 12.43 7.44 9.45
C GLY A 18 11.48 6.32 9.03
N TYR A 19 10.25 6.33 9.55
CA TYR A 19 9.23 5.36 9.19
C TYR A 19 8.34 5.89 8.08
N GLN A 20 8.05 5.05 7.10
CA GLN A 20 7.13 5.34 6.01
C GLN A 20 6.03 4.27 5.98
N THR A 21 4.79 4.70 6.12
CA THR A 21 3.63 3.82 5.99
C THR A 21 3.39 3.46 4.52
N VAL A 22 3.38 2.18 4.23
CA VAL A 22 3.02 1.60 2.94
C VAL A 22 1.89 0.59 3.11
N TYR A 23 1.31 0.16 2.00
CA TYR A 23 0.22 -0.81 2.01
C TYR A 23 0.54 -2.02 1.15
N LEU A 24 0.28 -3.22 1.66
CA LEU A 24 0.49 -4.46 0.90
C LEU A 24 -0.49 -4.54 -0.27
N ARG A 25 0.03 -4.61 -1.50
CA ARG A 25 -0.78 -4.67 -2.73
C ARG A 25 -1.80 -5.80 -2.69
N ASN A 26 -1.36 -6.99 -2.29
CA ASN A 26 -2.24 -8.16 -2.25
C ASN A 26 -3.36 -7.95 -1.21
N CYS A 27 -3.04 -7.43 -0.03
CA CYS A 27 -4.04 -7.12 0.99
C CYS A 27 -5.07 -6.11 0.47
N LEU A 28 -4.63 -5.04 -0.21
CA LEU A 28 -5.54 -4.06 -0.82
C LEU A 28 -6.48 -4.71 -1.83
N ILE A 29 -5.95 -5.57 -2.71
CA ILE A 29 -6.76 -6.30 -3.70
C ILE A 29 -7.82 -7.15 -3.00
N HIS A 30 -7.45 -7.87 -1.94
CA HIS A 30 -8.39 -8.64 -1.11
C HIS A 30 -9.42 -7.77 -0.39
N SER A 31 -9.06 -6.56 0.04
CA SER A 31 -9.97 -5.59 0.66
C SER A 31 -10.91 -4.89 -0.34
N GLY A 32 -10.76 -5.14 -1.64
CA GLY A 32 -11.66 -4.63 -2.68
C GLY A 32 -11.06 -3.55 -3.60
N PHE A 33 -9.75 -3.28 -3.52
CA PHE A 33 -9.06 -2.49 -4.55
C PHE A 33 -9.00 -3.28 -5.85
N ARG A 34 -9.89 -2.96 -6.80
CA ARG A 34 -9.97 -3.67 -8.09
C ARG A 34 -8.74 -3.51 -8.98
N HIS A 35 -8.00 -2.41 -8.85
CA HIS A 35 -6.88 -2.12 -9.74
C HIS A 35 -5.82 -1.27 -9.04
N VAL A 36 -4.86 -1.91 -8.39
CA VAL A 36 -3.69 -1.21 -7.85
C VAL A 36 -2.69 -1.01 -9.01
N PRO A 37 -2.37 0.24 -9.40
CA PRO A 37 -1.50 0.47 -10.55
C PRO A 37 -0.09 -0.07 -10.31
N ASP A 38 0.47 -0.79 -11.27
CA ASP A 38 1.82 -1.37 -11.13
C ASP A 38 2.90 -0.28 -11.01
N ARG A 39 2.69 0.90 -11.63
CA ARG A 39 3.56 2.09 -11.45
C ARG A 39 3.67 2.56 -9.99
N CYS A 40 2.67 2.25 -9.17
CA CYS A 40 2.65 2.57 -7.74
C CYS A 40 3.29 1.47 -6.88
N THR A 41 3.52 0.30 -7.49
CA THR A 41 3.95 -0.90 -6.79
C THR A 41 5.46 -0.99 -6.80
N PHE A 42 6.05 -1.18 -5.63
CA PHE A 42 7.46 -1.45 -5.48
C PHE A 42 7.68 -2.60 -4.49
N GLY A 43 8.79 -3.30 -4.65
CA GLY A 43 9.15 -4.42 -3.80
C GLY A 43 9.88 -3.94 -2.55
N VAL A 44 9.47 -4.44 -1.39
CA VAL A 44 10.17 -4.18 -0.13
C VAL A 44 10.49 -5.49 0.57
N ARG A 45 11.66 -5.56 1.19
CA ARG A 45 12.08 -6.75 1.91
C ARG A 45 11.39 -6.79 3.26
N TYR A 46 10.48 -7.75 3.44
CA TYR A 46 9.72 -7.94 4.67
C TYR A 46 9.74 -9.42 5.06
N ARG A 47 10.21 -9.71 6.28
CA ARG A 47 10.37 -11.07 6.82
C ARG A 47 11.16 -12.03 5.91
N GLY A 48 12.19 -11.52 5.22
CA GLY A 48 13.04 -12.31 4.33
C GLY A 48 12.59 -12.36 2.87
N ASP A 49 11.32 -12.09 2.59
CA ASP A 49 10.75 -12.07 1.23
C ASP A 49 10.61 -10.66 0.66
N ILE A 50 10.56 -10.55 -0.67
CA ILE A 50 10.16 -9.30 -1.34
C ILE A 50 8.63 -9.29 -1.43
N ARG A 51 8.00 -8.28 -0.83
CA ARG A 51 6.54 -8.08 -0.87
C ARG A 51 6.20 -6.85 -1.71
N PRO A 52 5.21 -6.93 -2.62
CA PRO A 52 4.74 -5.78 -3.37
C PRO A 52 3.92 -4.85 -2.47
N VAL A 53 4.35 -3.60 -2.37
CA VAL A 53 3.68 -2.55 -1.58
C VAL A 53 3.43 -1.31 -2.42
N VAL A 54 2.54 -0.45 -1.93
CA VAL A 54 2.21 0.85 -2.53
C VAL A 54 2.18 1.94 -1.46
N THR A 55 2.47 3.18 -1.85
CA THR A 55 2.35 4.33 -0.93
C THR A 55 0.93 4.89 -0.90
N ARG A 56 0.57 5.53 0.22
CA ARG A 56 -0.67 6.31 0.34
C ARG A 56 -0.81 7.32 -0.79
N ARG A 57 0.29 8.02 -1.08
CA ARG A 57 0.36 9.07 -2.10
C ARG A 57 0.00 8.55 -3.48
N CYS A 58 0.58 7.44 -3.90
CA CYS A 58 0.33 6.92 -5.25
C CYS A 58 -1.09 6.39 -5.43
N LEU A 59 -1.66 5.80 -4.38
CA LEU A 59 -3.08 5.42 -4.35
C LEU A 59 -3.98 6.66 -4.48
N TRP A 60 -3.68 7.74 -3.75
CA TRP A 60 -4.43 8.99 -3.84
C TRP A 60 -4.35 9.64 -5.22
N GLU A 61 -3.15 9.72 -5.81
CA GLU A 61 -2.93 10.20 -7.18
C GLU A 61 -3.64 9.33 -8.24
N SER A 62 -3.91 8.06 -7.91
CA SER A 62 -4.64 7.13 -8.78
C SER A 62 -6.16 7.14 -8.53
N GLY A 63 -6.66 8.08 -7.71
CA GLY A 63 -8.09 8.28 -7.46
C GLY A 63 -8.66 7.46 -6.29
N TYR A 64 -7.82 6.76 -5.53
CA TYR A 64 -8.26 6.03 -4.34
C TYR A 64 -8.30 6.92 -3.10
N ARG A 65 -9.36 6.78 -2.30
CA ARG A 65 -9.47 7.42 -0.98
C ARG A 65 -9.27 6.35 0.08
N ILE A 66 -8.17 6.46 0.81
CA ILE A 66 -7.82 5.56 1.92
C ILE A 66 -8.26 6.20 3.23
N HIS A 67 -8.97 5.43 4.05
CA HIS A 67 -9.23 5.76 5.45
C HIS A 67 -8.36 4.85 6.33
N ASP A 68 -7.83 5.43 7.41
CA ASP A 68 -6.97 4.78 8.40
C ASP A 68 -7.75 4.65 9.71
#